data_AF-A0A1T1D066-F1
#
_entry.id   AF-A0A1T1D066-F1
#
_cell.length_a   1.000
_cell.length_b   1.000
_cell.length_c   1.000
_cell.angle_alpha   90.00
_cell.angle_beta   90.00
_cell.angle_gamma   90.00
#
_symmetry.space_group_name_H-M   'P 1'
#
loop_
_entity.id
_entity.type
_entity.pdbx_description
1 polymer ?
#
loop_
_entity_poly.entity_id
_entity_poly.type
_entity_poly.pdbx_seq_one_letter_code
_entity_poly.pdbx_strand_id
1 'polypeptide(L)'
;MNDSNPGPRASLSARALALIPKARILGLPGDPRLSAAQRAIFTEADELRRQLLPNELDRLSGNPHSAARLVGVLQPEAEALVARARSQLLDEQPELIQPGGGLYPPFRAAACWRDLWQFLRCVLYGAASGVVDFTAPRGVQALELLYQELHVPLGAMVRGLELLKQHTMTICPGQQETGDTVVACFDHLIGSLQGFRANREQGNLT
;
A
#
# COMPACT_ATOMS: atom_id res chain seq x y z
N MET A 1 3.15 40.91 -13.62
CA MET A 1 3.72 40.03 -14.65
C MET A 1 3.27 38.63 -14.34
N ASN A 2 2.51 38.05 -15.26
CA ASN A 2 1.66 36.89 -15.06
C ASN A 2 2.43 35.64 -15.51
N ASP A 3 3.07 34.93 -14.59
CA ASP A 3 3.64 33.60 -14.88
C ASP A 3 2.64 32.54 -14.44
N SER A 4 1.71 32.24 -15.34
CA SER A 4 0.79 31.11 -15.22
C SER A 4 0.87 30.30 -16.51
N ASN A 5 2.02 29.66 -16.72
CA ASN A 5 2.13 28.55 -17.64
C ASN A 5 2.30 27.25 -16.82
N PRO A 6 1.21 26.59 -16.40
CA PRO A 6 1.34 25.22 -15.95
C PRO A 6 1.68 24.40 -17.20
N GLY A 7 2.95 24.02 -17.36
CA GLY A 7 3.40 23.14 -18.43
C GLY A 7 2.48 21.92 -18.57
N PRO A 8 2.42 21.28 -19.75
CA PRO A 8 1.45 20.23 -20.03
C PRO A 8 1.53 19.16 -18.95
N ARG A 9 0.44 19.00 -18.18
CA ARG A 9 0.27 17.84 -17.30
C ARG A 9 0.40 16.62 -18.20
N ALA A 10 1.46 15.84 -18.04
CA ALA A 10 1.66 14.64 -18.82
C ALA A 10 0.40 13.75 -18.69
N SER A 11 -0.31 13.56 -19.79
CA SER A 11 -1.45 12.66 -19.83
C SER A 11 -0.94 11.23 -19.67
N LEU A 12 -1.66 10.42 -18.90
CA LEU A 12 -1.33 9.00 -18.75
C LEU A 12 -1.49 8.29 -20.10
N SER A 13 -0.64 7.30 -20.38
CA SER A 13 -0.75 6.49 -21.59
C SER A 13 -2.04 5.68 -21.60
N ALA A 14 -2.52 5.29 -22.80
CA ALA A 14 -3.69 4.42 -22.92
C ALA A 14 -3.51 3.10 -22.17
N ARG A 15 -2.28 2.57 -22.14
CA ARG A 15 -1.92 1.36 -21.39
C ARG A 15 -2.03 1.59 -19.88
N ALA A 16 -1.50 2.70 -19.36
CA ALA A 16 -1.63 3.05 -17.95
C ALA A 16 -3.10 3.19 -17.54
N LEU A 17 -3.91 3.89 -18.34
CA LEU A 17 -5.36 4.05 -18.10
C LEU A 17 -6.10 2.71 -18.06
N ALA A 18 -5.75 1.77 -18.93
CA ALA A 18 -6.35 0.43 -18.94
C ALA A 18 -5.93 -0.46 -17.76
N LEU A 19 -4.78 -0.18 -17.14
CA LEU A 19 -4.24 -0.94 -16.01
C LEU A 19 -4.74 -0.43 -14.65
N ILE A 20 -4.98 0.87 -14.49
CA ILE A 20 -5.47 1.49 -13.25
C ILE A 20 -6.66 0.74 -12.62
N PRO A 21 -7.77 0.46 -13.33
CA PRO A 21 -8.91 -0.23 -12.71
C PRO A 21 -8.60 -1.70 -12.35
N LYS A 22 -7.58 -2.30 -12.98
CA LYS A 22 -7.16 -3.68 -12.75
C LYS A 22 -6.19 -3.81 -11.58
N ALA A 23 -5.44 -2.76 -11.26
CA ALA A 23 -4.44 -2.70 -10.19
C ALA A 23 -5.05 -2.64 -8.77
N ARG A 24 -6.12 -3.41 -8.52
CA ARG A 24 -6.78 -3.54 -7.22
C ARG A 24 -6.15 -4.70 -6.46
N ILE A 25 -5.20 -4.39 -5.58
CA ILE A 25 -4.42 -5.43 -4.89
C ILE A 25 -5.16 -6.11 -3.75
N LEU A 26 -6.25 -5.56 -3.23
CA LEU A 26 -6.95 -6.12 -2.06
C LEU A 26 -7.80 -7.34 -2.49
N GLY A 27 -7.47 -8.53 -1.97
CA GLY A 27 -8.17 -9.79 -2.24
C GLY A 27 -9.28 -10.14 -1.25
N LEU A 28 -9.33 -9.48 -0.08
CA LEU A 28 -10.30 -9.76 0.98
C LEU A 28 -11.78 -9.76 0.54
N PRO A 29 -12.25 -8.85 -0.35
CA PRO A 29 -13.63 -8.90 -0.87
C PRO A 29 -14.04 -10.22 -1.53
N GLY A 30 -13.07 -11.02 -2.02
CA GLY A 30 -13.31 -12.32 -2.66
C GLY A 30 -12.77 -13.51 -1.86
N ASP A 31 -12.28 -13.31 -0.65
CA ASP A 31 -11.57 -14.37 0.09
C ASP A 31 -12.54 -15.38 0.73
N PRO A 32 -12.44 -16.69 0.40
CA PRO A 32 -13.36 -17.71 0.91
C PRO A 32 -13.19 -17.99 2.41
N ARG A 33 -12.07 -17.59 3.03
CA ARG A 33 -11.83 -17.74 4.47
C ARG A 33 -12.68 -16.79 5.32
N LEU A 34 -13.19 -15.72 4.71
CA LEU A 34 -14.03 -14.73 5.37
C LEU A 34 -15.51 -15.09 5.20
N SER A 35 -16.34 -14.73 6.18
CA SER A 35 -17.80 -14.79 6.01
C SER A 35 -18.28 -13.76 4.98
N ALA A 36 -19.48 -13.96 4.41
CA ALA A 36 -20.08 -12.99 3.49
C ALA A 36 -20.20 -11.59 4.13
N ALA A 37 -20.50 -11.54 5.42
CA ALA A 37 -20.63 -10.31 6.18
C ALA A 37 -19.28 -9.57 6.35
N GLN A 38 -18.18 -10.29 6.53
CA GLN A 38 -16.82 -9.71 6.59
C GLN A 38 -16.34 -9.25 5.22
N ARG A 39 -16.59 -10.03 4.16
CA ARG A 39 -16.26 -9.62 2.78
C ARG A 39 -16.98 -8.33 2.38
N ALA A 40 -18.24 -8.15 2.80
CA ALA A 40 -19.00 -6.93 2.54
C ALA A 40 -18.36 -5.70 3.19
N ILE A 41 -17.85 -5.82 4.43
CA ILE A 41 -17.10 -4.74 5.12
C ILE A 41 -15.93 -4.28 4.25
N PHE A 42 -15.07 -5.22 3.83
CA PHE A 42 -13.89 -4.88 3.03
C PHE A 42 -14.23 -4.37 1.64
N THR A 43 -15.32 -4.86 1.04
CA THR A 43 -15.81 -4.37 -0.25
C THR A 43 -16.18 -2.89 -0.14
N GLU A 44 -17.05 -2.55 0.81
CA GLU A 44 -17.56 -1.20 0.99
C GLU A 44 -16.44 -0.23 1.42
N ALA A 45 -15.60 -0.63 2.38
CA ALA A 45 -14.50 0.20 2.86
C ALA A 45 -13.47 0.48 1.76
N ASP A 46 -13.22 -0.49 0.87
CA ASP A 46 -12.29 -0.32 -0.24
C ASP A 46 -12.85 0.52 -1.39
N GLU A 47 -14.12 0.35 -1.74
CA GLU A 47 -14.82 1.20 -2.72
C GLU A 47 -14.84 2.67 -2.28
N LEU A 48 -15.10 2.92 -0.99
CA LEU A 48 -15.12 4.25 -0.40
C LEU A 48 -13.73 4.78 -0.04
N ARG A 49 -12.67 3.96 -0.13
CA ARG A 49 -11.30 4.29 0.28
C ARG A 49 -11.20 4.88 1.70
N ARG A 50 -11.96 4.31 2.64
CA ARG A 50 -12.03 4.78 4.05
C ARG A 50 -11.34 3.83 5.02
N GLN A 51 -11.08 4.25 6.24
CA GLN A 51 -10.67 3.31 7.30
C GLN A 51 -11.86 2.43 7.75
N LEU A 52 -11.58 1.37 8.50
CA LEU A 52 -12.63 0.51 9.06
C LEU A 52 -13.36 1.27 10.19
N LEU A 53 -14.67 1.11 10.27
CA LEU A 53 -15.47 1.72 11.33
C LEU A 53 -15.32 0.94 12.64
N PRO A 54 -15.54 1.56 13.81
CA PRO A 54 -15.43 0.86 15.10
C PRO A 54 -16.29 -0.42 15.18
N ASN A 55 -17.54 -0.37 14.73
CA ASN A 55 -18.43 -1.52 14.69
C ASN A 55 -17.98 -2.60 13.69
N GLU A 56 -17.29 -2.23 12.62
CA GLU A 56 -16.69 -3.18 11.67
C GLU A 56 -15.49 -3.90 12.31
N LEU A 57 -14.64 -3.17 13.03
CA LEU A 57 -13.52 -3.73 13.79
C LEU A 57 -13.99 -4.69 14.89
N ASP A 58 -15.07 -4.36 15.61
CA ASP A 58 -15.68 -5.24 16.60
C ASP A 58 -16.12 -6.57 15.97
N ARG A 59 -16.77 -6.50 14.80
CA ARG A 59 -17.21 -7.68 14.04
C ARG A 59 -16.06 -8.50 13.46
N LEU A 60 -14.89 -7.91 13.28
CA LEU A 60 -13.69 -8.58 12.77
C LEU A 60 -12.87 -9.23 13.89
N SER A 61 -13.05 -8.81 15.15
CA SER A 61 -12.28 -9.27 16.31
C SER A 61 -12.52 -10.72 16.75
N GLY A 62 -13.50 -11.42 16.16
CA GLY A 62 -13.84 -12.81 16.50
C GLY A 62 -12.85 -13.87 16.01
N ASN A 63 -11.90 -13.51 15.14
CA ASN A 63 -10.82 -14.40 14.67
C ASN A 63 -9.60 -14.28 15.61
N PRO A 64 -9.03 -15.38 16.15
CA PRO A 64 -7.82 -15.34 16.98
C PRO A 64 -6.61 -14.66 16.30
N HIS A 65 -6.52 -14.74 14.97
CA HIS A 65 -5.47 -14.08 14.20
C HIS A 65 -5.83 -12.64 13.82
N SER A 66 -7.00 -12.12 14.21
CA SER A 66 -7.39 -10.74 13.92
C SER A 66 -6.63 -9.77 14.83
N ALA A 67 -5.98 -8.80 14.20
CA ALA A 67 -5.44 -7.63 14.88
C ALA A 67 -6.43 -6.45 14.92
N ALA A 68 -7.75 -6.67 14.76
CA ALA A 68 -8.73 -5.58 14.59
C ALA A 68 -8.69 -4.51 15.70
N ARG A 69 -8.48 -4.91 16.96
CA ARG A 69 -8.33 -3.94 18.07
C ARG A 69 -7.10 -3.06 17.90
N LEU A 70 -5.97 -3.66 17.54
CA LEU A 70 -4.73 -2.94 17.27
C LEU A 70 -4.88 -2.03 16.04
N VAL A 71 -5.55 -2.50 14.99
CA VAL A 71 -5.87 -1.70 13.81
C VAL A 71 -6.68 -0.46 14.17
N GLY A 72 -7.62 -0.55 15.11
CA GLY A 72 -8.36 0.60 15.65
C GLY A 72 -7.47 1.68 16.28
N VAL A 73 -6.30 1.30 16.80
CA VAL A 73 -5.28 2.22 17.34
C VAL A 73 -4.35 2.75 16.24
N LEU A 74 -4.05 1.93 15.22
CA LEU A 74 -3.10 2.28 14.16
C LEU A 74 -3.71 3.15 13.04
N GLN A 75 -4.96 2.89 12.65
CA GLN A 75 -5.59 3.59 11.53
C GLN A 75 -5.73 5.12 11.71
N PRO A 76 -5.93 5.69 12.92
CA PRO A 76 -5.90 7.14 13.12
C PRO A 76 -4.50 7.74 12.93
N GLU A 77 -3.44 6.96 13.15
CA GLU A 77 -2.04 7.38 13.03
C GLU A 77 -1.51 7.28 11.58
N ALA A 78 -2.33 6.83 10.63
CA ALA A 78 -1.91 6.52 9.26
C ALA A 78 -1.21 7.70 8.55
N GLU A 79 -1.74 8.91 8.67
CA GLU A 79 -1.13 10.10 8.06
C GLU A 79 0.24 10.42 8.68
N ALA A 80 0.34 10.35 10.01
CA ALA A 80 1.58 10.60 10.74
C ALA A 80 2.64 9.54 10.43
N LEU A 81 2.24 8.27 10.34
CA LEU A 81 3.11 7.15 9.97
C LEU A 81 3.70 7.32 8.57
N VAL A 82 2.85 7.64 7.58
CA VAL A 82 3.32 7.91 6.20
C VAL A 82 4.22 9.13 6.16
N ALA A 83 3.92 10.19 6.92
CA ALA A 83 4.76 11.38 6.99
C ALA A 83 6.15 11.08 7.58
N ARG A 84 6.24 10.27 8.64
CA ARG A 84 7.52 9.85 9.26
C ARG A 84 8.34 9.00 8.29
N ALA A 85 7.73 7.98 7.68
CA ALA A 85 8.39 7.12 6.70
C ALA A 85 8.90 7.93 5.49
N ARG A 86 8.08 8.87 5.00
CA ARG A 86 8.49 9.80 3.93
C ARG A 86 9.69 10.66 4.33
N SER A 87 9.66 11.27 5.52
CA SER A 87 10.76 12.13 5.99
C SER A 87 12.05 11.35 6.04
N GLN A 88 12.04 10.18 6.71
CA GLN A 88 13.21 9.35 6.85
C GLN A 88 13.73 8.86 5.48
N LEU A 89 12.85 8.49 4.55
CA LEU A 89 13.27 8.11 3.20
C LEU A 89 14.00 9.24 2.47
N LEU A 90 13.52 10.48 2.59
CA LEU A 90 14.14 11.64 1.95
C LEU A 90 15.42 12.09 2.65
N ASP A 91 15.55 11.82 3.95
CA ASP A 91 16.81 12.01 4.68
C ASP A 91 17.86 10.96 4.27
N GLU A 92 17.43 9.70 4.05
CA GLU A 92 18.29 8.60 3.57
C GLU A 92 18.68 8.77 2.08
N GLN A 93 17.77 9.31 1.25
CA GLN A 93 17.91 9.39 -0.22
C GLN A 93 17.40 10.75 -0.77
N PRO A 94 18.10 11.87 -0.47
CA PRO A 94 17.66 13.21 -0.86
C PRO A 94 17.63 13.43 -2.38
N GLU A 95 18.40 12.66 -3.15
CA GLU A 95 18.47 12.71 -4.60
C GLU A 95 17.16 12.30 -5.29
N LEU A 96 16.28 11.55 -4.62
CA LEU A 96 15.02 11.07 -5.19
C LEU A 96 14.12 12.19 -5.71
N ILE A 97 14.15 13.35 -5.05
CA ILE A 97 13.29 14.51 -5.35
C ILE A 97 14.02 15.62 -6.12
N GLN A 98 15.32 15.47 -6.39
CA GLN A 98 16.08 16.40 -7.21
C GLN A 98 15.78 16.20 -8.71
N PRO A 99 16.05 17.19 -9.58
CA PRO A 99 15.92 17.01 -11.02
C PRO A 99 16.67 15.75 -11.51
N GLY A 100 15.95 14.85 -12.20
CA GLY A 100 16.46 13.54 -12.63
C GLY A 100 16.21 12.39 -11.64
N GLY A 101 15.81 12.69 -10.40
CA GLY A 101 15.42 11.69 -9.41
C GLY A 101 14.08 11.01 -9.71
N GLY A 102 13.89 9.80 -9.20
CA GLY A 102 12.72 8.97 -9.49
C GLY A 102 11.38 9.51 -8.97
N LEU A 103 11.42 10.42 -7.98
CA LEU A 103 10.26 11.10 -7.41
C LEU A 103 10.14 12.56 -7.89
N TYR A 104 11.02 13.00 -8.80
CA TYR A 104 10.89 14.26 -9.50
C TYR A 104 10.15 14.08 -10.83
N PRO A 105 9.26 15.02 -11.22
CA PRO A 105 8.86 16.24 -10.50
C PRO A 105 7.89 15.97 -9.34
N PRO A 106 7.57 16.99 -8.49
CA PRO A 106 6.85 16.80 -7.22
C PRO A 106 5.52 16.02 -7.27
N PHE A 107 4.82 16.01 -8.41
CA PHE A 107 3.59 15.21 -8.54
C PHE A 107 3.86 13.70 -8.44
N ARG A 108 5.06 13.23 -8.84
CA ARG A 108 5.45 11.82 -8.72
C ARG A 108 5.67 11.45 -7.26
N ALA A 109 6.33 12.31 -6.50
CA ALA A 109 6.43 12.18 -5.05
C ALA A 109 5.04 12.11 -4.40
N ALA A 110 4.14 13.04 -4.74
CA ALA A 110 2.77 13.04 -4.21
C ALA A 110 2.00 11.75 -4.54
N ALA A 111 2.17 11.20 -5.74
CA ALA A 111 1.60 9.91 -6.11
C ALA A 111 2.19 8.76 -5.29
N CYS A 112 3.52 8.73 -5.09
CA CYS A 112 4.21 7.74 -4.27
C CYS A 112 3.67 7.73 -2.83
N TRP A 113 3.51 8.90 -2.21
CA TRP A 113 3.01 9.01 -0.83
C TRP A 113 1.55 8.59 -0.69
N ARG A 114 0.72 8.89 -1.70
CA ARG A 114 -0.65 8.39 -1.75
C ARG A 114 -0.69 6.86 -1.84
N ASP A 115 0.22 6.26 -2.63
CA ASP A 115 0.33 4.81 -2.74
C ASP A 115 0.80 4.18 -1.42
N LEU A 116 1.75 4.77 -0.69
CA LEU A 116 2.14 4.31 0.66
C LEU A 116 0.96 4.33 1.64
N TRP A 117 0.16 5.39 1.63
CA TRP A 117 -1.05 5.46 2.47
C TRP A 117 -2.08 4.39 2.09
N GLN A 118 -2.28 4.18 0.78
CA GLN A 118 -3.19 3.16 0.27
C GLN A 118 -2.70 1.74 0.61
N PHE A 119 -1.39 1.50 0.57
CA PHE A 119 -0.78 0.24 0.98
C PHE A 119 -0.92 -0.01 2.48
N LEU A 120 -0.70 1.01 3.32
CA LEU A 120 -0.96 0.90 4.76
C LEU A 120 -2.41 0.51 5.03
N ARG A 121 -3.38 1.14 4.36
CA ARG A 121 -4.79 0.78 4.49
C ARG A 121 -5.04 -0.70 4.15
N CYS A 122 -4.50 -1.21 3.04
CA CYS A 122 -4.62 -2.62 2.69
C CYS A 122 -3.96 -3.55 3.71
N VAL A 123 -2.78 -3.20 4.23
CA VAL A 123 -2.08 -3.95 5.28
C VAL A 123 -2.93 -4.02 6.55
N LEU A 124 -3.50 -2.89 6.97
CA LEU A 124 -4.37 -2.82 8.16
C LEU A 124 -5.66 -3.63 7.97
N TYR A 125 -6.20 -3.70 6.75
CA TYR A 125 -7.33 -4.58 6.46
C TYR A 125 -6.96 -6.06 6.55
N GLY A 126 -5.81 -6.45 5.97
CA GLY A 126 -5.27 -7.81 6.09
C GLY A 126 -5.14 -8.20 7.56
N ALA A 127 -4.50 -7.34 8.34
CA ALA A 127 -4.32 -7.54 9.78
C ALA A 127 -5.64 -7.60 10.55
N ALA A 128 -6.61 -6.71 10.27
CA ALA A 128 -7.92 -6.75 10.90
C ALA A 128 -8.71 -8.02 10.55
N SER A 129 -8.53 -8.57 9.35
CA SER A 129 -9.16 -9.82 8.93
C SER A 129 -8.49 -11.07 9.52
N GLY A 130 -7.22 -10.96 9.90
CA GLY A 130 -6.35 -12.09 10.24
C GLY A 130 -5.86 -12.88 9.02
N VAL A 131 -5.98 -12.31 7.82
CA VAL A 131 -5.51 -12.89 6.56
C VAL A 131 -4.24 -12.16 6.14
N VAL A 132 -3.09 -12.82 6.31
CA VAL A 132 -1.77 -12.25 6.01
C VAL A 132 -1.53 -12.09 4.51
N ASP A 133 -1.91 -13.11 3.73
CA ASP A 133 -1.80 -13.15 2.27
C ASP A 133 -3.00 -12.45 1.61
N PHE A 134 -3.34 -11.25 2.08
CA PHE A 134 -4.55 -10.51 1.70
C PHE A 134 -4.59 -10.02 0.25
N THR A 135 -3.53 -10.20 -0.53
CA THR A 135 -3.43 -9.61 -1.87
C THR A 135 -4.05 -10.49 -2.96
N ALA A 136 -4.66 -9.87 -3.96
CA ALA A 136 -5.18 -10.54 -5.14
C ALA A 136 -4.08 -10.69 -6.21
N PRO A 137 -3.69 -11.90 -6.64
CA PRO A 137 -2.59 -12.09 -7.58
C PRO A 137 -2.74 -11.33 -8.90
N ARG A 138 -3.96 -11.32 -9.46
CA ARG A 138 -4.26 -10.57 -10.70
C ARG A 138 -4.13 -9.05 -10.51
N GLY A 139 -4.49 -8.54 -9.33
CA GLY A 139 -4.37 -7.13 -8.99
C GLY A 139 -2.91 -6.71 -8.82
N VAL A 140 -2.12 -7.56 -8.16
CA VAL A 140 -0.68 -7.38 -7.97
C VAL A 140 0.05 -7.40 -9.33
N GLN A 141 -0.29 -8.33 -10.23
CA GLN A 141 0.26 -8.37 -11.58
C GLN A 141 -0.11 -7.12 -12.40
N ALA A 142 -1.35 -6.64 -12.31
CA ALA A 142 -1.75 -5.41 -12.98
C ALA A 142 -1.03 -4.18 -12.42
N LEU A 143 -0.78 -4.14 -11.10
CA LEU A 143 0.02 -3.11 -10.46
C LEU A 143 1.47 -3.13 -10.94
N GLU A 144 2.08 -4.30 -11.08
CA GLU A 144 3.43 -4.45 -11.63
C GLU A 144 3.53 -3.81 -13.02
N LEU A 145 2.63 -4.19 -13.93
CA LEU A 145 2.60 -3.64 -15.29
C LEU A 145 2.34 -2.12 -15.29
N LEU A 146 1.51 -1.63 -14.36
CA LEU A 146 1.23 -0.20 -14.21
C LEU A 146 2.48 0.55 -13.74
N TYR A 147 3.19 0.02 -12.74
CA TYR A 147 4.40 0.63 -12.20
C TYR A 147 5.54 0.63 -13.22
N GLN A 148 5.64 -0.41 -14.06
CA GLN A 148 6.56 -0.44 -15.20
C GLN A 148 6.23 0.67 -16.20
N GLU A 149 4.97 0.79 -16.61
CA GLU A 149 4.51 1.82 -17.56
C GLU A 149 4.75 3.25 -17.02
N LEU A 150 4.52 3.46 -15.73
CA LEU A 150 4.71 4.76 -15.06
C LEU A 150 6.15 5.01 -14.60
N HIS A 151 7.07 4.08 -14.87
CA HIS A 151 8.47 4.13 -14.46
C HIS A 151 8.64 4.42 -12.96
N VAL A 152 7.79 3.84 -12.12
CA VAL A 152 7.80 4.06 -10.66
C VAL A 152 9.15 3.57 -10.09
N PRO A 153 9.82 4.37 -9.25
CA PRO A 153 11.07 3.96 -8.60
C PRO A 153 10.78 2.90 -7.53
N LEU A 154 10.65 1.63 -7.94
CA LEU A 154 10.23 0.54 -7.08
C LEU A 154 11.12 0.38 -5.83
N GLY A 155 12.43 0.63 -5.95
CA GLY A 155 13.34 0.60 -4.80
C GLY A 155 12.95 1.60 -3.71
N ALA A 156 12.59 2.82 -4.09
CA ALA A 156 12.11 3.84 -3.15
C ALA A 156 10.75 3.48 -2.55
N MET A 157 9.85 2.86 -3.34
CA MET A 157 8.55 2.39 -2.85
C MET A 157 8.70 1.28 -1.80
N VAL A 158 9.53 0.27 -2.09
CA VAL A 158 9.83 -0.83 -1.16
C VAL A 158 10.48 -0.29 0.11
N ARG A 159 11.48 0.58 -0.01
CA ARG A 159 12.13 1.20 1.15
C ARG A 159 11.14 2.03 1.98
N GLY A 160 10.26 2.78 1.34
CA GLY A 160 9.19 3.52 2.00
C GLY A 160 8.24 2.62 2.80
N LEU A 161 7.90 1.43 2.29
CA LEU A 161 7.08 0.45 3.02
C LEU A 161 7.83 -0.20 4.19
N GLU A 162 9.13 -0.47 4.05
CA GLU A 162 9.96 -0.96 5.16
C GLU A 162 10.03 0.05 6.31
N LEU A 163 10.25 1.33 5.99
CA LEU A 163 10.22 2.42 6.97
C LEU A 163 8.84 2.58 7.60
N LEU A 164 7.78 2.45 6.80
CA LEU A 164 6.41 2.51 7.29
C LEU A 164 6.10 1.37 8.25
N LYS A 165 6.56 0.14 7.96
CA LYS A 165 6.51 -1.01 8.86
C LYS A 165 7.23 -0.69 10.18
N GLN A 166 8.46 -0.19 10.11
CA GLN A 166 9.26 0.16 11.29
C GLN A 166 8.54 1.16 12.20
N HIS A 167 8.04 2.27 11.64
CA HIS A 167 7.30 3.27 12.41
C HIS A 167 5.96 2.76 12.93
N THR A 168 5.28 1.87 12.21
CA THR A 168 4.03 1.26 12.69
C THR A 168 4.30 0.43 13.94
N MET A 169 5.44 -0.27 13.99
CA MET A 169 5.80 -1.10 15.14
C MET A 169 6.17 -0.31 16.39
N THR A 170 6.56 0.96 16.29
CA THR A 170 6.81 1.79 17.48
C THR A 170 5.53 2.19 18.22
N ILE A 171 4.37 2.11 17.55
CA ILE A 171 3.05 2.43 18.11
C ILE A 171 2.37 1.18 18.69
N CYS A 172 2.83 -0.02 18.31
CA CYS A 172 2.23 -1.26 18.79
C CYS A 172 2.49 -1.43 20.29
N PRO A 173 1.45 -1.42 21.15
CA PRO A 173 1.60 -1.84 22.54
C PRO A 173 2.06 -3.30 22.56
N GLY A 174 2.72 -3.76 23.64
CA GLY A 174 3.39 -5.07 23.77
C GLY A 174 2.51 -6.35 23.63
N GLN A 175 1.49 -6.34 22.78
CA GLN A 175 0.75 -7.49 22.30
C GLN A 175 1.52 -8.15 21.16
N GLN A 176 2.29 -9.18 21.49
CA GLN A 176 3.21 -9.82 20.56
C GLN A 176 2.47 -10.44 19.35
N GLU A 177 1.38 -11.18 19.58
CA GLU A 177 0.69 -11.93 18.51
C GLU A 177 -0.06 -11.05 17.49
N THR A 178 -0.76 -9.99 17.93
CA THR A 178 -1.45 -9.07 17.01
C THR A 178 -0.46 -8.17 16.27
N GLY A 179 0.64 -7.79 16.93
CA GLY A 179 1.77 -7.12 16.29
C GLY A 179 2.40 -7.99 15.19
N ASP A 180 2.62 -9.27 15.48
CA ASP A 180 3.18 -10.24 14.52
C ASP A 180 2.30 -10.37 13.26
N THR A 181 0.97 -10.31 13.41
CA THR A 181 0.04 -10.32 12.28
C THR A 181 0.21 -9.08 11.40
N VAL A 182 0.34 -7.89 11.99
CA VAL A 182 0.59 -6.64 11.25
C VAL A 182 1.93 -6.72 10.52
N VAL A 183 2.98 -7.18 11.20
CA VAL A 183 4.32 -7.40 10.64
C VAL A 183 4.25 -8.35 9.44
N ALA A 184 3.57 -9.48 9.58
CA ALA A 184 3.43 -10.47 8.51
C ALA A 184 2.67 -9.91 7.30
N CYS A 185 1.64 -9.09 7.52
CA CYS A 185 0.92 -8.41 6.44
C CYS A 185 1.82 -7.41 5.68
N PHE A 186 2.68 -6.66 6.39
CA PHE A 186 3.69 -5.82 5.74
C PHE A 186 4.67 -6.66 4.93
N ASP A 187 5.19 -7.74 5.50
CA ASP A 187 6.16 -8.62 4.83
C ASP A 187 5.58 -9.27 3.58
N HIS A 188 4.32 -9.69 3.62
CA HIS A 188 3.60 -10.20 2.45
C HIS A 188 3.52 -9.16 1.32
N LEU A 189 3.14 -7.91 1.65
CA LEU A 189 3.05 -6.84 0.65
C LEU A 189 4.43 -6.46 0.10
N ILE A 190 5.43 -6.30 0.97
CA ILE A 190 6.80 -5.97 0.60
C ILE A 190 7.37 -7.06 -0.32
N GLY A 191 7.21 -8.34 0.06
CA GLY A 191 7.62 -9.48 -0.75
C GLY A 191 6.93 -9.51 -2.12
N SER A 192 5.63 -9.22 -2.17
CA SER A 192 4.88 -9.10 -3.42
C SER A 192 5.47 -8.04 -4.36
N LEU A 193 5.85 -6.87 -3.82
CA LEU A 193 6.44 -5.77 -4.60
C LEU A 193 7.89 -6.05 -5.00
N GLN A 194 8.68 -6.67 -4.13
CA GLN A 194 10.06 -7.09 -4.45
C GLN A 194 10.07 -8.12 -5.60
N GLY A 195 9.05 -8.98 -5.66
CA GLY A 195 8.83 -9.93 -6.75
C GLY A 195 8.71 -9.32 -8.15
N PHE A 196 8.34 -8.03 -8.26
CA PHE A 196 8.24 -7.33 -9.56
C PHE A 196 9.57 -7.25 -10.31
N ARG A 197 10.71 -7.45 -9.62
CA ARG A 197 12.04 -7.46 -10.25
C ARG A 197 12.39 -8.81 -10.86
N ALA A 198 11.95 -9.91 -10.24
CA ALA A 198 12.29 -11.27 -10.67
C ALA A 198 11.67 -11.64 -12.03
N ASN A 199 10.47 -11.12 -12.33
CA ASN A 199 9.81 -11.35 -13.62
C ASN A 199 10.43 -10.56 -14.78
N ARG A 200 11.29 -9.55 -14.50
CA ARG A 200 11.96 -8.75 -15.55
C ARG A 200 13.07 -9.51 -16.27
N GLU A 201 13.65 -10.53 -15.62
CA GLU A 201 14.73 -11.34 -16.20
C GLU A 201 14.19 -12.49 -17.05
N GLN A 202 12.98 -12.98 -16.78
CA GLN A 202 12.37 -14.09 -17.53
C GLN A 202 11.71 -13.64 -18.84
N GLY A 203 11.25 -12.40 -18.94
CA GLY A 203 10.62 -11.85 -20.16
C GLY A 203 11.60 -11.38 -21.24
N ASN A 204 12.91 -11.44 -21.00
CA ASN A 204 13.96 -11.02 -21.94
C ASN A 204 14.70 -12.23 -22.57
N LEU A 205 14.17 -13.44 -22.37
CA LEU A 205 14.73 -14.73 -22.79
C LEU A 205 13.80 -15.54 -23.70
N THR A 206 12.74 -14.93 -24.23
CA THR A 206 11.81 -15.51 -25.23
C THR A 206 11.49 -14.47 -26.29
#